data_AF-A0A9W4HE88-F1
#
_entry.id   AF-A0A9W4HE88-F1
#
_cell.length_a   1.000
_cell.length_b   1.000
_cell.length_c   1.000
_cell.angle_alpha   90.00
_cell.angle_beta   90.00
_cell.angle_gamma   90.00
#
_symmetry.space_group_name_H-M   'P 1'
#
loop_
_entity.id
_entity.type
_entity.pdbx_description
1 polymer ?
#
loop_
_entity_poly.entity_id
_entity_poly.type
_entity_poly.pdbx_seq_one_letter_code
_entity_poly.pdbx_strand_id
1 'polypeptide(L)'
;MRSFSSVAVLSAIGAASAQVATSPVPSSTFSTAISSTAHPSSTVPVASSTPLGTSQSTASNSFAKVDGLKFNIDGESKYFAGTNSYWLPFQTNNADVDSVLKNLKKSGLKILRVWGFNDVNAVPEDGKVYFQLHDKATGKTTINTGADGLKRLDYVVSAAEKYGIKLIIPFVNFWDDYGGMNAYVTAYGGSKTDWYTDKKMQSVYQAYIKAVVSRYKTSSAIFAWELGNEPRCPGCETDVIANWVAKTSAYIKSLDSNHMVTTGEEGMGLTPGSDGSYPYTHKEGSDFAKNLAAPDIDFGVFHLYVADWGIKDNEFGNQWIESHAKICDEAGKPCMFEEYGIKNDHCSDSLKWQKTALSTPGNAADLFWQYGQKLSTGPSPNDDYTIYYGTDDWKCTVTDHVSEI
;
A
#
# COMPACT_ATOMS: atom_id res chain seq x y z
N MET A 1 9.99 9.03 33.38
CA MET A 1 11.21 9.86 33.57
C MET A 1 12.22 9.46 32.52
N ARG A 2 12.45 10.29 31.49
CA ARG A 2 13.51 10.08 30.50
C ARG A 2 14.29 11.39 30.35
N SER A 3 15.60 11.28 30.60
CA SER A 3 16.56 12.38 30.52
C SER A 3 17.13 12.44 29.11
N PHE A 4 17.08 13.63 28.49
CA PHE A 4 17.75 13.93 27.23
C PHE A 4 19.18 14.42 27.52
N SER A 5 20.14 14.03 26.69
CA SER A 5 21.42 14.72 26.61
C SER A 5 21.86 14.79 25.15
N SER A 6 21.76 16.00 24.61
CA SER A 6 22.28 16.43 23.32
C SER A 6 23.78 16.73 23.44
N VAL A 7 24.57 16.35 22.44
CA VAL A 7 25.86 16.97 22.17
C VAL A 7 25.95 17.26 20.68
N ALA A 8 26.02 18.56 20.36
CA ALA A 8 26.26 19.09 19.02
C ALA A 8 27.77 19.16 18.75
N VAL A 9 28.19 18.91 17.51
CA VAL A 9 29.51 19.30 17.00
C VAL A 9 29.33 19.93 15.63
N LEU A 10 29.83 21.17 15.50
CA LEU A 10 29.82 22.00 14.31
C LEU A 10 31.02 21.68 13.39
N SER A 11 30.72 21.64 12.08
CA SER A 11 31.40 22.28 10.94
C SER A 11 32.92 22.16 10.73
N ALA A 12 33.29 21.71 9.52
CA ALA A 12 34.28 22.40 8.68
C ALA A 12 34.09 22.09 7.18
N ILE A 13 34.01 23.16 6.40
CA ILE A 13 33.87 23.22 4.93
C ILE A 13 35.24 23.08 4.27
N GLY A 14 35.32 22.37 3.15
CA GLY A 14 36.46 22.37 2.24
C GLY A 14 35.99 22.25 0.79
N ALA A 15 35.95 23.37 0.08
CA ALA A 15 35.65 23.45 -1.34
C ALA A 15 36.90 23.12 -2.18
N ALA A 16 36.72 22.39 -3.28
CA ALA A 16 37.69 22.34 -4.36
C ALA A 16 36.98 22.19 -5.72
N SER A 17 37.06 23.24 -6.52
CA SER A 17 36.69 23.29 -7.93
C SER A 17 37.69 22.53 -8.79
N ALA A 18 37.22 21.85 -9.85
CA ALA A 18 38.05 21.56 -11.02
C ALA A 18 37.19 21.51 -12.28
N GLN A 19 37.73 22.13 -13.33
CA GLN A 19 37.08 22.50 -14.58
C GLN A 19 36.87 21.36 -15.57
N VAL A 20 35.90 21.65 -16.43
CA VAL A 20 35.50 21.06 -17.71
C VAL A 20 36.68 20.83 -18.68
N ALA A 21 36.66 19.70 -19.38
CA ALA A 21 37.29 19.54 -20.68
C ALA A 21 36.29 18.88 -21.65
N THR A 22 35.90 19.63 -22.68
CA THR A 22 35.07 19.21 -23.81
C THR A 22 35.95 18.87 -25.00
N SER A 23 35.58 17.84 -25.77
CA SER A 23 35.90 17.69 -27.20
C SER A 23 35.02 16.60 -27.85
N PRO A 24 34.77 16.64 -29.17
CA PRO A 24 33.46 16.29 -29.76
C PRO A 24 33.42 15.06 -30.71
N VAL A 25 32.21 14.45 -30.82
CA VAL A 25 31.44 14.01 -32.03
C VAL A 25 32.12 12.96 -32.97
N PRO A 26 31.43 11.86 -33.41
CA PRO A 26 30.32 11.99 -34.36
C PRO A 26 29.09 11.10 -34.21
N SER A 27 27.96 11.73 -34.55
CA SER A 27 26.64 11.17 -34.81
C SER A 27 26.64 10.38 -36.12
N SER A 28 26.09 9.16 -36.09
CA SER A 28 25.69 8.42 -37.28
C SER A 28 24.16 8.30 -37.31
N THR A 29 23.54 9.11 -38.17
CA THR A 29 22.14 9.00 -38.56
C THR A 29 22.00 7.89 -39.59
N PHE A 30 21.21 6.86 -39.29
CA PHE A 30 20.66 5.97 -40.31
C PHE A 30 19.17 6.26 -40.46
N SER A 31 18.83 6.92 -41.57
CA SER A 31 17.47 6.95 -42.12
C SER A 31 17.27 5.73 -42.99
N THR A 32 16.19 5.00 -42.77
CA THR A 32 15.63 4.07 -43.75
C THR A 32 14.13 4.31 -43.86
N ALA A 33 13.75 4.95 -44.96
CA ALA A 33 12.39 5.01 -45.46
C ALA A 33 12.17 3.82 -46.41
N ILE A 34 11.09 3.06 -46.22
CA ILE A 34 10.48 2.16 -47.21
C ILE A 34 8.97 2.21 -46.91
N SER A 35 8.21 3.05 -47.60
CA SER A 35 7.51 2.82 -48.88
C SER A 35 6.38 1.80 -48.78
N SER A 36 5.17 2.34 -48.87
CA SER A 36 3.88 1.67 -48.89
C SER A 36 3.59 1.04 -50.25
N THR A 37 3.07 -0.18 -50.25
CA THR A 37 2.42 -0.78 -51.41
C THR A 37 1.02 -1.23 -51.00
N ALA A 38 0.02 -0.51 -51.47
CA ALA A 38 -1.38 -0.90 -51.43
C ALA A 38 -1.67 -1.93 -52.52
N HIS A 39 -2.44 -2.97 -52.19
CA HIS A 39 -3.13 -3.81 -53.17
C HIS A 39 -4.64 -3.83 -52.87
N PRO A 40 -5.49 -3.80 -53.91
CA PRO A 40 -6.95 -3.71 -53.78
C PRO A 40 -7.62 -5.09 -53.77
N SER A 41 -8.95 -5.05 -53.57
CA SER A 41 -9.96 -6.13 -53.67
C SER A 41 -10.22 -6.88 -52.36
N SER A 42 -11.45 -7.16 -51.96
CA SER A 42 -12.77 -7.01 -52.57
C SER A 42 -13.81 -7.16 -51.45
N THR A 43 -14.81 -6.28 -51.44
CA THR A 43 -15.97 -6.36 -50.55
C THR A 43 -16.93 -7.47 -51.02
N VAL A 44 -17.29 -8.37 -50.11
CA VAL A 44 -18.47 -9.25 -50.26
C VAL A 44 -19.33 -9.04 -49.00
N PRO A 45 -20.62 -8.71 -49.12
CA PRO A 45 -21.48 -8.54 -47.96
C PRO A 45 -21.93 -9.93 -47.49
N VAL A 46 -21.64 -10.28 -46.24
CA VAL A 46 -22.25 -11.45 -45.59
C VAL A 46 -23.20 -10.94 -44.52
N ALA A 47 -24.44 -11.39 -44.66
CA ALA A 47 -25.59 -10.99 -43.88
C ALA A 47 -25.40 -11.23 -42.37
N SER A 48 -25.89 -10.27 -41.59
CA SER A 48 -26.07 -10.38 -40.15
C SER A 48 -27.02 -11.53 -39.79
N SER A 49 -26.48 -12.54 -39.11
CA SER A 49 -27.26 -13.44 -38.27
C SER A 49 -26.81 -13.24 -36.83
N THR A 50 -27.58 -12.47 -36.05
CA THR A 50 -27.44 -12.36 -34.60
C THR A 50 -27.79 -13.69 -33.95
N PRO A 51 -26.86 -14.36 -33.23
CA PRO A 51 -27.27 -15.27 -32.18
C PRO A 51 -27.69 -14.40 -31.00
N LEU A 52 -28.91 -14.60 -30.48
CA LEU A 52 -29.23 -14.25 -29.09
C LEU A 52 -28.34 -15.13 -28.19
N GLY A 53 -27.10 -14.70 -27.99
CA GLY A 53 -26.25 -15.19 -26.92
C GLY A 53 -26.56 -14.35 -25.70
N THR A 54 -27.20 -14.95 -24.71
CA THR A 54 -27.17 -14.45 -23.33
C THR A 54 -25.73 -14.15 -22.97
N SER A 55 -25.36 -12.87 -22.92
CA SER A 55 -24.10 -12.44 -22.34
C SER A 55 -24.18 -12.73 -20.85
N GLN A 56 -23.79 -13.94 -20.45
CA GLN A 56 -23.13 -14.08 -19.18
C GLN A 56 -21.94 -13.14 -19.25
N SER A 57 -22.03 -12.02 -18.53
CA SER A 57 -20.89 -11.21 -18.18
C SER A 57 -19.86 -12.15 -17.56
N THR A 58 -18.92 -12.62 -18.38
CA THR A 58 -17.62 -13.02 -17.89
C THR A 58 -17.06 -11.72 -17.34
N ALA A 59 -17.18 -11.51 -16.02
CA ALA A 59 -16.48 -10.42 -15.35
C ALA A 59 -15.05 -10.48 -15.88
N SER A 60 -14.66 -9.48 -16.68
CA SER A 60 -13.30 -9.45 -17.19
C SER A 60 -12.43 -9.32 -15.96
N ASN A 61 -11.57 -10.31 -15.71
CA ASN A 61 -10.52 -10.24 -14.70
C ASN A 61 -9.52 -9.15 -15.13
N SER A 62 -9.96 -7.90 -15.08
CA SER A 62 -9.19 -6.72 -15.42
C SER A 62 -8.43 -6.24 -14.20
N PHE A 63 -7.21 -5.77 -14.41
CA PHE A 63 -6.43 -5.13 -13.35
C PHE A 63 -7.18 -3.89 -12.83
N ALA A 64 -7.19 -3.74 -11.51
CA ALA A 64 -7.71 -2.54 -10.88
C ALA A 64 -6.86 -1.33 -11.31
N LYS A 65 -7.50 -0.18 -11.49
CA LYS A 65 -6.82 1.03 -11.98
C LYS A 65 -7.50 2.29 -11.45
N VAL A 66 -6.81 3.41 -11.57
CA VAL A 66 -7.39 4.74 -11.42
C VAL A 66 -8.30 5.06 -12.62
N ASP A 67 -9.44 5.70 -12.35
CA ASP A 67 -10.33 6.29 -13.34
C ASP A 67 -10.78 7.68 -12.86
N GLY A 68 -10.07 8.73 -13.30
CA GLY A 68 -10.19 10.07 -12.73
C GLY A 68 -9.82 10.06 -11.24
N LEU A 69 -10.72 10.58 -10.39
CA LEU A 69 -10.57 10.57 -8.93
C LEU A 69 -11.32 9.39 -8.27
N LYS A 70 -11.55 8.32 -9.03
CA LYS A 70 -12.18 7.07 -8.55
C LYS A 70 -11.25 5.90 -8.86
N PHE A 71 -11.59 4.73 -8.33
CA PHE A 71 -11.00 3.47 -8.77
C PHE A 71 -11.97 2.75 -9.71
N ASN A 72 -11.43 2.02 -10.69
CA ASN A 72 -12.14 1.04 -11.46
C ASN A 72 -11.75 -0.36 -10.99
N ILE A 73 -12.71 -1.11 -10.46
CA ILE A 73 -12.54 -2.52 -10.08
C ILE A 73 -13.51 -3.35 -10.90
N ASP A 74 -12.97 -4.27 -11.70
CA ASP A 74 -13.75 -5.20 -12.53
C ASP A 74 -14.79 -4.51 -13.44
N GLY A 75 -14.45 -3.33 -13.96
CA GLY A 75 -15.30 -2.54 -14.87
C GLY A 75 -16.19 -1.51 -14.19
N GLU A 76 -16.26 -1.46 -12.86
CA GLU A 76 -17.05 -0.47 -12.12
C GLU A 76 -16.17 0.66 -11.59
N SER A 77 -16.40 1.89 -12.05
CA SER A 77 -15.73 3.10 -11.54
C SER A 77 -16.57 3.78 -10.47
N LYS A 78 -16.21 3.61 -9.20
CA LYS A 78 -16.97 4.14 -8.07
C LYS A 78 -16.12 4.26 -6.81
N TYR A 79 -16.78 4.63 -5.71
CA TYR A 79 -16.20 4.57 -4.38
C TYR A 79 -16.22 3.13 -3.86
N PHE A 80 -15.20 2.69 -3.11
CA PHE A 80 -15.13 1.33 -2.57
C PHE A 80 -14.84 1.31 -1.07
N ALA A 81 -15.57 0.47 -0.33
CA ALA A 81 -15.18 0.10 1.03
C ALA A 81 -14.28 -1.15 1.03
N GLY A 82 -13.35 -1.17 1.98
CA GLY A 82 -12.47 -2.30 2.25
C GLY A 82 -12.13 -2.44 3.73
N THR A 83 -11.09 -3.22 4.03
CA THR A 83 -10.61 -3.41 5.41
C THR A 83 -9.15 -3.87 5.45
N ASN A 84 -8.56 -3.86 6.64
CA ASN A 84 -7.22 -4.37 6.92
C ASN A 84 -7.30 -5.75 7.60
N SER A 85 -6.43 -6.68 7.22
CA SER A 85 -6.26 -7.98 7.88
C SER A 85 -4.80 -8.42 7.79
N TYR A 86 -3.94 -7.72 8.54
CA TYR A 86 -2.49 -7.95 8.51
C TYR A 86 -2.10 -9.41 8.80
N TRP A 87 -2.89 -10.07 9.63
CA TRP A 87 -2.64 -11.41 10.15
C TRP A 87 -3.03 -12.54 9.19
N LEU A 88 -3.76 -12.23 8.11
CA LEU A 88 -4.31 -13.23 7.19
C LEU A 88 -3.22 -14.06 6.48
N PRO A 89 -2.12 -13.46 5.95
CA PRO A 89 -1.04 -14.21 5.29
C PRO A 89 -0.27 -15.14 6.23
N PHE A 90 -0.49 -15.06 7.54
CA PHE A 90 0.19 -15.89 8.53
C PHE A 90 -0.67 -17.05 9.04
N GLN A 91 -1.93 -17.13 8.60
CA GLN A 91 -2.78 -18.29 8.87
C GLN A 91 -2.28 -19.50 8.11
N THR A 92 -2.19 -20.66 8.76
CA THR A 92 -1.76 -21.93 8.15
C THR A 92 -2.92 -22.82 7.71
N ASN A 93 -4.14 -22.52 8.18
CA ASN A 93 -5.36 -23.20 7.77
C ASN A 93 -6.03 -22.47 6.59
N ASN A 94 -6.08 -23.14 5.45
CA ASN A 94 -6.70 -22.62 4.23
C ASN A 94 -8.21 -22.36 4.37
N ALA A 95 -8.92 -23.14 5.19
CA ALA A 95 -10.35 -22.91 5.42
C ALA A 95 -10.62 -21.62 6.20
N ASP A 96 -9.72 -21.25 7.11
CA ASP A 96 -9.79 -19.97 7.82
C ASP A 96 -9.59 -18.81 6.85
N VAL A 97 -8.57 -18.89 5.98
CA VAL A 97 -8.35 -17.89 4.91
C VAL A 97 -9.59 -17.77 4.02
N ASP A 98 -10.09 -18.88 3.46
CA ASP A 98 -11.29 -18.88 2.61
C ASP A 98 -12.50 -18.26 3.30
N SER A 99 -12.68 -18.51 4.61
CA SER A 99 -13.81 -17.97 5.36
C SER A 99 -13.76 -16.44 5.47
N VAL A 100 -12.57 -15.85 5.65
CA VAL A 100 -12.38 -14.39 5.67
C VAL A 100 -12.80 -13.80 4.33
N LEU A 101 -12.17 -14.25 3.23
CA LEU A 101 -12.45 -13.68 1.90
C LEU A 101 -13.91 -13.89 1.47
N LYS A 102 -14.52 -15.01 1.87
CA LYS A 102 -15.95 -15.27 1.64
C LYS A 102 -16.84 -14.28 2.40
N ASN A 103 -16.51 -13.97 3.65
CA ASN A 103 -17.27 -13.02 4.46
C ASN A 103 -17.12 -11.58 3.93
N LEU A 104 -15.91 -11.17 3.55
CA LEU A 104 -15.69 -9.87 2.90
C LEU A 104 -16.54 -9.71 1.64
N LYS A 105 -16.51 -10.72 0.74
CA LYS A 105 -17.36 -10.75 -0.46
C LYS A 105 -18.84 -10.61 -0.10
N LYS A 106 -19.30 -11.36 0.90
CA LYS A 106 -20.71 -11.34 1.33
C LYS A 106 -21.12 -9.97 1.88
N SER A 107 -20.19 -9.26 2.52
CA SER A 107 -20.41 -7.93 3.07
C SER A 107 -20.22 -6.80 2.07
N GLY A 108 -19.90 -7.10 0.80
CA GLY A 108 -19.71 -6.09 -0.24
C GLY A 108 -18.37 -5.34 -0.18
N LEU A 109 -17.47 -5.73 0.73
CA LEU A 109 -16.11 -5.20 0.78
C LEU A 109 -15.30 -5.73 -0.40
N LYS A 110 -14.58 -4.84 -1.09
CA LYS A 110 -13.87 -5.16 -2.35
C LYS A 110 -12.35 -5.12 -2.24
N ILE A 111 -11.82 -4.34 -1.30
CA ILE A 111 -10.39 -4.15 -1.11
C ILE A 111 -9.99 -4.72 0.25
N LEU A 112 -8.90 -5.47 0.29
CA LEU A 112 -8.33 -6.01 1.52
C LEU A 112 -6.82 -5.72 1.55
N ARG A 113 -6.35 -5.05 2.59
CA ARG A 113 -4.92 -4.82 2.82
C ARG A 113 -4.34 -5.92 3.73
N VAL A 114 -3.27 -6.57 3.28
CA VAL A 114 -2.63 -7.74 3.93
C VAL A 114 -1.11 -7.66 3.88
N TRP A 115 -0.42 -8.15 4.92
CA TRP A 115 1.02 -7.85 5.04
C TRP A 115 1.81 -8.74 4.09
N GLY A 116 2.53 -8.10 3.17
CA GLY A 116 3.44 -8.77 2.25
C GLY A 116 4.79 -9.10 2.85
N PHE A 117 5.01 -8.82 4.13
CA PHE A 117 6.27 -8.99 4.85
C PHE A 117 6.08 -9.81 6.12
N ASN A 118 7.15 -10.46 6.55
CA ASN A 118 7.32 -11.10 7.86
C ASN A 118 8.81 -11.37 8.03
N ASP A 119 9.52 -10.37 8.56
CA ASP A 119 10.97 -10.32 8.66
C ASP A 119 11.42 -10.82 10.04
N VAL A 120 12.45 -11.67 10.06
CA VAL A 120 13.00 -12.25 11.30
C VAL A 120 14.53 -12.18 11.29
N ASN A 121 15.15 -12.13 12.47
CA ASN A 121 16.61 -12.21 12.61
C ASN A 121 17.13 -13.60 13.00
N ALA A 122 16.23 -14.51 13.35
CA ALA A 122 16.50 -15.92 13.59
C ALA A 122 15.32 -16.74 13.05
N VAL A 123 15.57 -17.97 12.59
CA VAL A 123 14.50 -18.88 12.19
C VAL A 123 13.59 -19.11 13.41
N PRO A 124 12.27 -18.87 13.31
CA PRO A 124 11.36 -19.10 14.41
C PRO A 124 11.17 -20.60 14.67
N GLU A 125 10.43 -20.95 15.71
CA GLU A 125 10.05 -22.34 15.99
C GLU A 125 9.30 -22.97 14.80
N ASP A 126 9.47 -24.29 14.63
CA ASP A 126 8.83 -25.06 13.56
C ASP A 126 7.32 -24.80 13.51
N GLY A 127 6.81 -24.52 12.31
CA GLY A 127 5.40 -24.24 12.06
C GLY A 127 4.98 -22.77 12.23
N LYS A 128 5.91 -21.88 12.61
CA LYS A 128 5.68 -20.43 12.56
C LYS A 128 6.01 -19.86 11.18
N VAL A 129 5.11 -19.02 10.68
CA VAL A 129 5.30 -18.38 9.36
C VAL A 129 6.34 -17.26 9.46
N TYR A 130 7.28 -17.24 8.52
CA TYR A 130 8.19 -16.10 8.27
C TYR A 130 8.51 -16.04 6.78
N PHE A 131 8.69 -14.83 6.23
CA PHE A 131 8.91 -14.63 4.80
C PHE A 131 10.37 -14.33 4.47
N GLN A 132 11.09 -13.68 5.38
CA GLN A 132 12.47 -13.32 5.14
C GLN A 132 13.29 -13.35 6.43
N LEU A 133 14.44 -14.01 6.36
CA LEU A 133 15.43 -14.10 7.45
C LEU A 133 16.60 -13.18 7.14
N HIS A 134 16.90 -12.28 8.08
CA HIS A 134 18.08 -11.42 8.11
C HIS A 134 19.06 -11.93 9.17
N ASP A 135 19.93 -12.87 8.78
CA ASP A 135 20.88 -13.49 9.69
C ASP A 135 22.03 -12.53 10.01
N LYS A 136 22.05 -12.04 11.24
CA LYS A 136 23.08 -11.13 11.76
C LYS A 136 24.46 -11.79 11.84
N ALA A 137 24.54 -13.08 12.16
CA ALA A 137 25.81 -13.77 12.34
C ALA A 137 26.55 -13.93 11.00
N THR A 138 25.81 -14.16 9.91
CA THR A 138 26.38 -14.34 8.58
C THR A 138 26.29 -13.11 7.68
N GLY A 139 25.47 -12.11 8.04
CA GLY A 139 25.15 -10.95 7.21
C GLY A 139 24.36 -11.30 5.94
N LYS A 140 23.77 -12.50 5.89
CA LYS A 140 23.03 -13.02 4.72
C LYS A 140 21.53 -12.88 4.91
N THR A 141 20.84 -12.76 3.79
CA THR A 141 19.37 -12.78 3.74
C THR A 141 18.91 -14.05 3.04
N THR A 142 17.84 -14.66 3.57
CA THR A 142 17.15 -15.78 2.92
C THR A 142 15.67 -15.44 2.80
N ILE A 143 15.13 -15.54 1.59
CA ILE A 143 13.68 -15.41 1.35
C ILE A 143 13.07 -16.80 1.43
N ASN A 144 12.12 -17.00 2.35
CA ASN A 144 11.46 -18.28 2.54
C ASN A 144 10.32 -18.45 1.51
N THR A 145 10.58 -19.25 0.48
CA THR A 145 9.56 -19.65 -0.52
C THR A 145 8.89 -20.99 -0.18
N GLY A 146 9.09 -21.50 1.03
CA GLY A 146 8.58 -22.76 1.56
C GLY A 146 7.11 -22.70 1.99
N ALA A 147 6.62 -23.80 2.57
CA ALA A 147 5.23 -23.96 2.99
C ALA A 147 4.82 -23.04 4.15
N ASP A 148 5.77 -22.71 5.01
CA ASP A 148 5.70 -21.75 6.12
C ASP A 148 6.23 -20.36 5.73
N GLY A 149 6.45 -20.12 4.44
CA GLY A 149 6.91 -18.85 3.89
C GLY A 149 5.89 -18.24 2.94
N LEU A 150 6.38 -17.70 1.81
CA LEU A 150 5.56 -17.03 0.81
C LEU A 150 4.45 -17.89 0.20
N LYS A 151 4.46 -19.22 0.36
CA LYS A 151 3.31 -20.06 -0.03
C LYS A 151 2.05 -19.78 0.78
N ARG A 152 2.15 -19.17 1.96
CA ARG A 152 0.98 -18.70 2.70
C ARG A 152 0.36 -17.47 2.04
N LEU A 153 1.18 -16.53 1.59
CA LEU A 153 0.73 -15.39 0.77
C LEU A 153 0.17 -15.84 -0.58
N ASP A 154 0.77 -16.86 -1.23
CA ASP A 154 0.20 -17.45 -2.46
C ASP A 154 -1.26 -17.90 -2.27
N TYR A 155 -1.55 -18.54 -1.14
CA TYR A 155 -2.90 -19.01 -0.87
C TYR A 155 -3.87 -17.86 -0.64
N VAL A 156 -3.44 -16.79 0.04
CA VAL A 156 -4.26 -15.57 0.20
C VAL A 156 -4.56 -14.93 -1.16
N VAL A 157 -3.58 -14.82 -2.06
CA VAL A 157 -3.80 -14.29 -3.41
C VAL A 157 -4.77 -15.18 -4.20
N SER A 158 -4.60 -16.50 -4.18
CA SER A 158 -5.52 -17.43 -4.85
C SER A 158 -6.94 -17.39 -4.28
N ALA A 159 -7.08 -17.25 -2.96
CA ALA A 159 -8.38 -17.06 -2.33
C ALA A 159 -9.01 -15.71 -2.74
N ALA A 160 -8.22 -14.63 -2.79
CA ALA A 160 -8.69 -13.33 -3.24
C ALA A 160 -9.19 -13.37 -4.70
N GLU A 161 -8.49 -14.07 -5.60
CA GLU A 161 -8.96 -14.35 -6.96
C GLU A 161 -10.30 -15.08 -6.96
N LYS A 162 -10.41 -16.18 -6.19
CA LYS A 162 -11.63 -17.00 -6.07
C LYS A 162 -12.84 -16.21 -5.56
N TYR A 163 -12.62 -15.28 -4.63
CA TYR A 163 -13.70 -14.51 -4.00
C TYR A 163 -13.91 -13.13 -4.61
N GLY A 164 -13.06 -12.69 -5.55
CA GLY A 164 -13.18 -11.39 -6.21
C GLY A 164 -12.84 -10.23 -5.27
N ILE A 165 -11.81 -10.41 -4.43
CA ILE A 165 -11.25 -9.39 -3.53
C ILE A 165 -9.93 -8.89 -4.14
N LYS A 166 -9.66 -7.60 -4.02
CA LYS A 166 -8.43 -6.97 -4.51
C LYS A 166 -7.50 -6.65 -3.33
N LEU A 167 -6.22 -7.00 -3.46
CA LEU A 167 -5.24 -6.97 -2.37
C LEU A 167 -4.30 -5.76 -2.47
N ILE A 168 -4.15 -5.05 -1.35
CA ILE A 168 -3.03 -4.12 -1.15
C ILE A 168 -1.96 -4.85 -0.33
N ILE A 169 -0.71 -4.78 -0.79
CA ILE A 169 0.39 -5.57 -0.22
C ILE A 169 1.61 -4.67 0.04
N PRO A 170 1.83 -4.20 1.28
CA PRO A 170 3.09 -3.57 1.69
C PRO A 170 4.26 -4.55 1.73
N PHE A 171 5.47 -4.06 1.42
CA PHE A 171 6.69 -4.88 1.36
C PHE A 171 7.57 -4.85 2.62
N VAL A 172 7.36 -3.90 3.53
CA VAL A 172 8.12 -3.76 4.78
C VAL A 172 7.29 -2.98 5.80
N ASN A 173 7.57 -3.15 7.09
CA ASN A 173 7.00 -2.32 8.16
C ASN A 173 7.98 -1.23 8.59
N PHE A 174 7.51 -0.01 8.87
CA PHE A 174 8.29 0.92 9.65
C PHE A 174 8.43 0.47 11.11
N TRP A 175 7.34 -0.03 11.70
CA TRP A 175 7.31 -0.53 13.08
C TRP A 175 8.04 -1.88 13.22
N ASP A 176 8.21 -2.33 14.46
CA ASP A 176 8.98 -3.54 14.76
C ASP A 176 8.14 -4.83 14.69
N ASP A 177 6.81 -4.71 14.60
CA ASP A 177 5.92 -5.85 14.44
C ASP A 177 6.23 -6.58 13.14
N TYR A 178 6.46 -7.89 13.26
CA TYR A 178 6.94 -8.75 12.17
C TYR A 178 8.28 -8.28 11.57
N GLY A 179 9.13 -7.72 12.44
CA GLY A 179 10.52 -7.36 12.15
C GLY A 179 10.71 -5.94 11.64
N GLY A 180 10.10 -5.64 10.49
CA GLY A 180 10.16 -4.34 9.84
C GLY A 180 11.57 -3.83 9.57
N MET A 181 11.71 -2.52 9.39
CA MET A 181 13.01 -1.86 9.15
C MET A 181 14.03 -2.18 10.27
N ASN A 182 13.59 -2.46 11.50
CA ASN A 182 14.49 -2.81 12.59
C ASN A 182 15.15 -4.18 12.41
N ALA A 183 14.51 -5.14 11.73
CA ALA A 183 15.14 -6.41 11.39
C ALA A 183 16.33 -6.21 10.44
N TYR A 184 16.24 -5.26 9.52
CA TYR A 184 17.34 -4.86 8.64
C TYR A 184 18.46 -4.18 9.45
N VAL A 185 18.11 -3.19 10.28
CA VAL A 185 19.08 -2.48 11.13
C VAL A 185 19.83 -3.45 12.06
N THR A 186 19.13 -4.42 12.63
CA THR A 186 19.71 -5.45 13.50
C THR A 186 20.76 -6.29 12.79
N ALA A 187 20.53 -6.61 11.51
CA ALA A 187 21.41 -7.46 10.72
C ALA A 187 22.57 -6.69 10.05
N TYR A 188 22.36 -5.43 9.66
CA TYR A 188 23.29 -4.69 8.80
C TYR A 188 23.88 -3.43 9.45
N GLY A 189 23.39 -3.04 10.65
CA GLY A 189 23.81 -1.84 11.36
C GLY A 189 23.06 -0.57 10.95
N GLY A 190 23.47 0.56 11.51
CA GLY A 190 22.84 1.87 11.28
C GLY A 190 21.62 2.11 12.16
N SER A 191 20.67 2.88 11.62
CA SER A 191 19.40 3.24 12.26
C SER A 191 18.25 3.16 11.26
N LYS A 192 16.99 3.25 11.73
CA LYS A 192 15.82 3.29 10.83
C LYS A 192 15.85 4.48 9.88
N THR A 193 16.42 5.61 10.27
CA THR A 193 16.58 6.77 9.37
C THR A 193 17.67 6.51 8.32
N ASP A 194 18.74 5.79 8.68
CA ASP A 194 19.78 5.39 7.71
C ASP A 194 19.25 4.35 6.69
N TRP A 195 18.25 3.54 7.08
CA TRP A 195 17.66 2.46 6.25
C TRP A 195 17.31 2.93 4.84
N TYR A 196 16.74 4.12 4.69
CA TYR A 196 16.32 4.68 3.40
C TYR A 196 17.47 4.92 2.41
N THR A 197 18.69 5.14 2.91
CA THR A 197 19.86 5.50 2.09
C THR A 197 20.98 4.47 2.12
N ASP A 198 20.94 3.53 3.07
CA ASP A 198 21.90 2.44 3.14
C ASP A 198 21.76 1.49 1.95
N LYS A 199 22.85 1.37 1.18
CA LYS A 199 22.88 0.58 -0.06
C LYS A 199 22.62 -0.90 0.18
N LYS A 200 23.07 -1.45 1.31
CA LYS A 200 22.90 -2.88 1.63
C LYS A 200 21.45 -3.17 2.00
N MET A 201 20.85 -2.37 2.89
CA MET A 201 19.46 -2.51 3.30
C MET A 201 18.51 -2.34 2.11
N GLN A 202 18.71 -1.30 1.29
CA GLN A 202 17.90 -1.07 0.09
C GLN A 202 18.07 -2.19 -0.95
N SER A 203 19.28 -2.72 -1.15
CA SER A 203 19.48 -3.85 -2.07
C SER A 203 18.76 -5.13 -1.61
N VAL A 204 18.72 -5.40 -0.29
CA VAL A 204 18.00 -6.55 0.26
C VAL A 204 16.48 -6.35 0.10
N TYR A 205 15.99 -5.16 0.45
CA TYR A 205 14.58 -4.80 0.30
C TYR A 205 14.10 -4.89 -1.17
N GLN A 206 14.87 -4.37 -2.13
CA GLN A 206 14.56 -4.48 -3.56
C GLN A 206 14.59 -5.93 -4.08
N ALA A 207 15.44 -6.80 -3.50
CA ALA A 207 15.42 -8.23 -3.81
C ALA A 207 14.14 -8.90 -3.30
N TYR A 208 13.66 -8.50 -2.11
CA TYR A 208 12.38 -8.96 -1.55
C TYR A 208 11.18 -8.49 -2.37
N ILE A 209 11.10 -7.21 -2.73
CA ILE A 209 10.09 -6.66 -3.65
C ILE A 209 10.03 -7.51 -4.91
N LYS A 210 11.18 -7.74 -5.57
CA LYS A 210 11.23 -8.54 -6.79
C LYS A 210 10.72 -9.96 -6.58
N ALA A 211 11.06 -10.59 -5.45
CA ALA A 211 10.60 -11.93 -5.13
C ALA A 211 9.08 -11.99 -4.94
N VAL A 212 8.46 -10.99 -4.33
CA VAL A 212 7.00 -10.93 -4.12
C VAL A 212 6.28 -10.56 -5.43
N VAL A 213 6.65 -9.43 -6.06
CA VAL A 213 6.01 -8.93 -7.29
C VAL A 213 6.05 -9.97 -8.41
N SER A 214 7.18 -10.67 -8.60
CA SER A 214 7.31 -11.68 -9.66
C SER A 214 6.31 -12.83 -9.54
N ARG A 215 5.78 -13.10 -8.34
CA ARG A 215 4.78 -14.17 -8.11
C ARG A 215 3.41 -13.78 -8.58
N TYR A 216 3.05 -12.50 -8.43
CA TYR A 216 1.64 -12.07 -8.53
C TYR A 216 1.39 -10.99 -9.58
N LYS A 217 2.41 -10.50 -10.30
CA LYS A 217 2.27 -9.46 -11.35
C LYS A 217 1.29 -9.77 -12.49
N THR A 218 0.80 -11.00 -12.59
CA THR A 218 -0.22 -11.41 -13.58
C THR A 218 -1.59 -11.66 -12.96
N SER A 219 -1.71 -11.60 -11.62
CA SER A 219 -2.96 -11.82 -10.91
C SER A 219 -3.77 -10.53 -10.86
N SER A 220 -4.99 -10.56 -11.41
CA SER A 220 -5.92 -9.43 -11.28
C SER A 220 -6.47 -9.24 -9.87
N ALA A 221 -6.08 -10.07 -8.90
CA ALA A 221 -6.44 -9.91 -7.50
C ALA A 221 -5.52 -8.94 -6.75
N ILE A 222 -4.44 -8.44 -7.36
CA ILE A 222 -3.67 -7.34 -6.78
C ILE A 222 -4.36 -6.02 -7.10
N PHE A 223 -4.66 -5.23 -6.07
CA PHE A 223 -5.12 -3.85 -6.19
C PHE A 223 -3.92 -2.93 -6.44
N ALA A 224 -2.96 -2.96 -5.51
CA ALA A 224 -1.77 -2.12 -5.55
C ALA A 224 -0.60 -2.77 -4.80
N TRP A 225 0.60 -2.45 -5.28
CA TRP A 225 1.83 -2.61 -4.51
C TRP A 225 2.02 -1.42 -3.60
N GLU A 226 2.36 -1.65 -2.34
CA GLU A 226 2.58 -0.59 -1.37
C GLU A 226 4.03 -0.62 -0.88
N LEU A 227 4.69 0.54 -0.86
CA LEU A 227 6.13 0.57 -0.58
C LEU A 227 6.42 0.02 0.83
N GLY A 228 5.68 0.46 1.83
CA GLY A 228 5.74 -0.11 3.17
C GLY A 228 4.63 0.41 4.04
N ASN A 229 4.39 -0.27 5.16
CA ASN A 229 3.45 0.18 6.17
C ASN A 229 4.05 1.34 6.97
N GLU A 230 3.40 2.50 6.89
CA GLU A 230 3.66 3.71 7.68
C GLU A 230 5.13 4.18 7.68
N PRO A 231 5.81 4.32 6.51
CA PRO A 231 7.19 4.76 6.45
C PRO A 231 7.36 6.16 7.09
N ARG A 232 8.21 6.24 8.12
CA ARG A 232 8.64 7.50 8.76
C ARG A 232 10.15 7.64 8.79
N CYS A 233 10.62 8.88 8.82
CA CYS A 233 12.02 9.25 9.03
C CYS A 233 12.07 10.39 10.05
N PRO A 234 11.94 10.09 11.37
CA PRO A 234 11.81 11.12 12.40
C PRO A 234 13.00 12.08 12.40
N GLY A 235 12.72 13.38 12.25
CA GLY A 235 13.73 14.44 12.22
C GLY A 235 14.55 14.53 10.93
N CYS A 236 14.25 13.72 9.91
CA CYS A 236 14.88 13.82 8.59
C CYS A 236 14.28 14.98 7.78
N GLU A 237 15.07 15.49 6.83
CA GLU A 237 14.52 16.29 5.74
C GLU A 237 13.55 15.46 4.90
N THR A 238 12.45 16.08 4.42
CA THR A 238 11.39 15.37 3.68
C THR A 238 11.87 14.76 2.37
N ASP A 239 13.00 15.27 1.84
CA ASP A 239 13.68 14.70 0.66
C ASP A 239 14.14 13.26 0.86
N VAL A 240 14.39 12.81 2.09
CA VAL A 240 14.83 11.42 2.32
C VAL A 240 13.74 10.44 1.91
N ILE A 241 12.51 10.64 2.40
CA ILE A 241 11.37 9.80 2.04
C ILE A 241 10.98 10.04 0.57
N ALA A 242 10.87 11.29 0.11
CA ALA A 242 10.45 11.57 -1.26
C ALA A 242 11.39 10.92 -2.32
N ASN A 243 12.70 10.93 -2.09
CA ASN A 243 13.66 10.26 -2.97
C ASN A 243 13.55 8.73 -2.91
N TRP A 244 13.27 8.18 -1.73
CA TRP A 244 13.03 6.74 -1.57
C TRP A 244 11.73 6.31 -2.25
N VAL A 245 10.65 7.07 -2.09
CA VAL A 245 9.37 6.87 -2.77
C VAL A 245 9.57 6.81 -4.27
N ALA A 246 10.17 7.85 -4.87
CA ALA A 246 10.37 7.93 -6.31
C ALA A 246 11.25 6.78 -6.87
N LYS A 247 12.30 6.38 -6.15
CA LYS A 247 13.18 5.28 -6.59
C LYS A 247 12.49 3.92 -6.48
N THR A 248 11.76 3.70 -5.39
CA THR A 248 11.15 2.40 -5.11
C THR A 248 9.93 2.16 -5.99
N SER A 249 9.07 3.17 -6.18
CA SER A 249 7.92 3.06 -7.08
C SER A 249 8.35 2.83 -8.54
N ALA A 250 9.35 3.58 -9.03
CA ALA A 250 9.93 3.35 -10.36
C ALA A 250 10.49 1.94 -10.52
N TYR A 251 11.16 1.41 -9.48
CA TYR A 251 11.65 0.03 -9.48
C TYR A 251 10.51 -0.98 -9.55
N ILE A 252 9.44 -0.82 -8.79
CA ILE A 252 8.25 -1.69 -8.85
C ILE A 252 7.62 -1.63 -10.24
N LYS A 253 7.40 -0.44 -10.82
CA LYS A 253 6.85 -0.28 -12.18
C LYS A 253 7.73 -0.94 -13.25
N SER A 254 9.05 -1.00 -13.05
CA SER A 254 9.95 -1.75 -13.95
C SER A 254 9.78 -3.27 -13.89
N LEU A 255 9.24 -3.80 -12.79
CA LEU A 255 8.96 -5.23 -12.59
C LEU A 255 7.53 -5.60 -13.03
N ASP A 256 6.60 -4.65 -12.90
CA ASP A 256 5.17 -4.82 -13.10
C ASP A 256 4.51 -3.55 -13.64
N SER A 257 4.06 -3.61 -14.89
CA SER A 257 3.35 -2.52 -15.57
C SER A 257 1.82 -2.63 -15.46
N ASN A 258 1.29 -3.66 -14.79
CA ASN A 258 -0.15 -3.93 -14.75
C ASN A 258 -0.83 -3.29 -13.53
N HIS A 259 -0.13 -3.26 -12.40
CA HIS A 259 -0.72 -2.87 -11.11
C HIS A 259 -0.39 -1.44 -10.70
N MET A 260 -1.27 -0.89 -9.86
CA MET A 260 -1.04 0.40 -9.21
C MET A 260 0.06 0.27 -8.14
N VAL A 261 0.65 1.40 -7.78
CA VAL A 261 1.65 1.55 -6.72
C VAL A 261 1.26 2.74 -5.84
N THR A 262 1.34 2.56 -4.52
CA THR A 262 1.09 3.61 -3.51
C THR A 262 2.18 3.59 -2.43
N THR A 263 2.21 4.60 -1.56
CA THR A 263 3.27 4.81 -0.56
C THR A 263 3.10 3.97 0.70
N GLY A 264 1.86 3.87 1.22
CA GLY A 264 1.54 3.28 2.53
C GLY A 264 1.79 4.24 3.70
N GLU A 265 1.96 5.54 3.42
CA GLU A 265 2.19 6.56 4.44
C GLU A 265 0.92 6.92 5.21
N GLU A 266 1.11 7.44 6.43
CA GLU A 266 -0.02 7.89 7.26
C GLU A 266 -0.62 9.23 6.81
N GLY A 267 0.04 9.94 5.88
CA GLY A 267 -0.39 11.25 5.37
C GLY A 267 0.24 12.45 6.09
N MET A 268 1.26 12.24 6.92
CA MET A 268 1.88 13.32 7.70
C MET A 268 2.62 14.36 6.85
N GLY A 269 2.83 15.55 7.44
CA GLY A 269 3.47 16.65 6.74
C GLY A 269 2.52 17.27 5.71
N LEU A 270 1.33 17.63 6.17
CA LEU A 270 0.26 18.11 5.32
C LEU A 270 -0.34 19.41 5.86
N THR A 271 -0.82 20.32 5.00
CA THR A 271 -1.65 21.45 5.45
C THR A 271 -2.66 21.87 4.37
N PRO A 272 -3.82 21.17 4.21
CA PRO A 272 -5.05 21.91 3.86
C PRO A 272 -6.08 22.07 4.98
N GLY A 273 -5.80 22.99 5.90
CA GLY A 273 -6.68 23.38 7.01
C GLY A 273 -6.00 23.39 8.39
N SER A 274 -4.71 23.04 8.41
CA SER A 274 -3.89 22.80 9.61
C SER A 274 -4.15 23.75 10.77
N ASP A 275 -4.40 23.14 11.92
CA ASP A 275 -4.46 23.73 13.25
C ASP A 275 -3.08 23.75 13.96
N GLY A 276 -2.01 23.37 13.24
CA GLY A 276 -0.65 23.24 13.77
C GLY A 276 -0.41 21.99 14.62
N SER A 277 -1.38 21.06 14.67
CA SER A 277 -1.22 19.79 15.38
C SER A 277 -0.12 18.91 14.77
N TYR A 278 0.40 17.99 15.59
CA TYR A 278 1.55 17.15 15.25
C TYR A 278 1.45 16.43 13.88
N PRO A 279 0.32 15.79 13.50
CA PRO A 279 0.22 15.08 12.22
C PRO A 279 0.39 15.98 10.99
N TYR A 280 -0.01 17.25 11.08
CA TYR A 280 0.19 18.22 10.01
C TYR A 280 1.64 18.72 9.88
N THR A 281 2.53 18.40 10.84
CA THR A 281 3.94 18.80 10.79
C THR A 281 4.82 17.79 10.06
N HIS A 282 5.98 18.24 9.57
CA HIS A 282 6.98 17.38 8.92
C HIS A 282 7.91 16.64 9.91
N LYS A 283 7.52 16.50 11.19
CA LYS A 283 8.39 15.91 12.22
C LYS A 283 8.78 14.45 11.93
N GLU A 284 7.91 13.72 11.24
CA GLU A 284 8.15 12.34 10.83
C GLU A 284 8.87 12.23 9.48
N GLY A 285 9.39 13.34 8.94
CA GLY A 285 10.15 13.35 7.69
C GLY A 285 9.30 13.13 6.44
N SER A 286 7.96 13.18 6.57
CA SER A 286 7.04 13.06 5.43
C SER A 286 6.54 14.43 4.95
N ASP A 287 6.16 14.49 3.68
CA ASP A 287 5.47 15.58 3.00
C ASP A 287 4.53 14.93 1.99
N PHE A 288 3.26 14.81 2.35
CA PHE A 288 2.30 14.02 1.59
C PHE A 288 2.13 14.53 0.15
N ALA A 289 2.08 15.86 -0.07
CA ALA A 289 1.96 16.42 -1.41
C ALA A 289 3.19 16.09 -2.27
N LYS A 290 4.38 16.15 -1.68
CA LYS A 290 5.65 15.84 -2.35
C LYS A 290 5.79 14.35 -2.69
N ASN A 291 5.37 13.47 -1.79
CA ASN A 291 5.38 12.03 -2.01
C ASN A 291 4.38 11.63 -3.12
N LEU A 292 3.16 12.18 -3.06
CA LEU A 292 2.12 11.94 -4.06
C LEU A 292 2.53 12.43 -5.46
N ALA A 293 3.36 13.48 -5.55
CA ALA A 293 3.85 14.01 -6.82
C ALA A 293 4.82 13.07 -7.56
N ALA A 294 5.29 11.98 -6.94
CA ALA A 294 6.13 11.00 -7.63
C ALA A 294 5.38 10.40 -8.85
N PRO A 295 6.02 10.31 -10.04
CA PRO A 295 5.34 9.89 -11.28
C PRO A 295 4.75 8.47 -11.22
N ASP A 296 5.42 7.56 -10.52
CA ASP A 296 5.07 6.15 -10.45
C ASP A 296 4.19 5.80 -9.23
N ILE A 297 3.68 6.81 -8.51
CA ILE A 297 2.64 6.65 -7.49
C ILE A 297 1.28 6.96 -8.14
N ASP A 298 0.35 6.01 -8.13
CA ASP A 298 -0.92 6.15 -8.85
C ASP A 298 -2.01 6.85 -8.01
N PHE A 299 -1.96 6.72 -6.68
CA PHE A 299 -2.94 7.28 -5.76
C PHE A 299 -2.31 7.59 -4.40
N GLY A 300 -2.92 8.50 -3.63
CA GLY A 300 -2.49 8.83 -2.27
C GLY A 300 -3.17 7.97 -1.22
N VAL A 301 -2.49 7.69 -0.11
CA VAL A 301 -3.05 7.00 1.06
C VAL A 301 -2.77 7.80 2.31
N PHE A 302 -3.69 7.71 3.27
CA PHE A 302 -3.53 8.34 4.59
C PHE A 302 -4.28 7.54 5.64
N HIS A 303 -3.81 7.62 6.88
CA HIS A 303 -4.35 6.88 8.02
C HIS A 303 -4.96 7.85 9.05
N LEU A 304 -5.67 7.35 10.06
CA LEU A 304 -6.17 8.18 11.16
C LEU A 304 -6.31 7.42 12.49
N TYR A 305 -5.52 7.84 13.48
CA TYR A 305 -5.61 7.37 14.87
C TYR A 305 -5.51 8.54 15.86
N VAL A 306 -6.60 9.31 15.98
CA VAL A 306 -6.67 10.58 16.74
C VAL A 306 -6.04 10.49 18.13
N ALA A 307 -6.45 9.51 18.94
CA ALA A 307 -5.97 9.35 20.31
C ALA A 307 -4.47 8.98 20.37
N ASP A 308 -4.00 8.14 19.43
CA ASP A 308 -2.61 7.67 19.39
C ASP A 308 -1.66 8.78 18.94
N TRP A 309 -2.16 9.75 18.18
CA TRP A 309 -1.45 10.98 17.83
C TRP A 309 -1.52 12.07 18.92
N GLY A 310 -2.14 11.78 20.06
CA GLY A 310 -2.29 12.71 21.19
C GLY A 310 -3.31 13.82 20.94
N ILE A 311 -4.17 13.67 19.93
CA ILE A 311 -5.29 14.57 19.64
C ILE A 311 -6.48 14.12 20.49
N LYS A 312 -7.27 15.08 20.99
CA LYS A 312 -8.38 14.79 21.93
C LYS A 312 -9.75 14.78 21.26
N ASP A 313 -9.92 15.58 20.22
CA ASP A 313 -11.20 15.78 19.54
C ASP A 313 -11.23 14.98 18.24
N ASN A 314 -12.17 14.06 18.12
CA ASN A 314 -12.35 13.23 16.94
C ASN A 314 -12.87 14.03 15.72
N GLU A 315 -13.39 15.25 15.91
CA GLU A 315 -13.72 16.13 14.78
C GLU A 315 -12.49 16.49 13.94
N PHE A 316 -11.29 16.38 14.51
CA PHE A 316 -10.02 16.43 13.77
C PHE A 316 -10.02 15.51 12.55
N GLY A 317 -10.61 14.31 12.68
CA GLY A 317 -10.64 13.31 11.61
C GLY A 317 -11.34 13.79 10.34
N ASN A 318 -12.43 14.57 10.47
CA ASN A 318 -13.14 15.10 9.31
C ASN A 318 -12.27 16.09 8.52
N GLN A 319 -11.61 17.01 9.23
CA GLN A 319 -10.68 17.97 8.61
C GLN A 319 -9.47 17.28 7.99
N TRP A 320 -8.96 16.21 8.63
CA TRP A 320 -7.87 15.39 8.12
C TRP A 320 -8.23 14.75 6.79
N ILE A 321 -9.42 14.15 6.67
CA ILE A 321 -9.91 13.53 5.43
C ILE A 321 -10.05 14.57 4.31
N GLU A 322 -10.70 15.70 4.60
CA GLU A 322 -10.88 16.80 3.64
C GLU A 322 -9.53 17.38 3.16
N SER A 323 -8.58 17.50 4.08
CA SER A 323 -7.22 17.95 3.81
C SER A 323 -6.51 17.07 2.77
N HIS A 324 -6.54 15.76 2.97
CA HIS A 324 -5.89 14.82 2.06
C HIS A 324 -6.59 14.77 0.70
N ALA A 325 -7.91 14.68 0.70
CA ALA A 325 -8.70 14.61 -0.51
C ALA A 325 -8.47 15.83 -1.41
N LYS A 326 -8.32 17.03 -0.82
CA LYS A 326 -7.98 18.24 -1.56
C LYS A 326 -6.63 18.15 -2.28
N ILE A 327 -5.58 17.63 -1.63
CA ILE A 327 -4.27 17.50 -2.27
C ILE A 327 -4.25 16.39 -3.33
N CYS A 328 -5.00 15.32 -3.10
CA CYS A 328 -5.23 14.30 -4.12
C CYS A 328 -5.94 14.88 -5.36
N ASP A 329 -7.00 15.65 -5.18
CA ASP A 329 -7.70 16.36 -6.27
C ASP A 329 -6.76 17.32 -7.02
N GLU A 330 -6.00 18.16 -6.31
CA GLU A 330 -5.00 19.06 -6.90
C GLU A 330 -3.91 18.32 -7.69
N ALA A 331 -3.55 17.09 -7.28
CA ALA A 331 -2.62 16.23 -7.99
C ALA A 331 -3.26 15.43 -9.14
N GLY A 332 -4.59 15.46 -9.29
CA GLY A 332 -5.33 14.68 -10.27
C GLY A 332 -5.28 13.16 -10.01
N LYS A 333 -5.09 12.76 -8.73
CA LYS A 333 -4.97 11.35 -8.31
C LYS A 333 -6.01 11.06 -7.22
N PRO A 334 -6.65 9.88 -7.17
CA PRO A 334 -7.54 9.56 -6.08
C PRO A 334 -6.76 9.42 -4.76
N CYS A 335 -7.47 9.62 -3.66
CA CYS A 335 -7.03 9.30 -2.31
C CYS A 335 -7.76 8.06 -1.79
N MET A 336 -7.11 7.33 -0.89
CA MET A 336 -7.68 6.24 -0.13
C MET A 336 -7.42 6.45 1.36
N PHE A 337 -8.49 6.41 2.14
CA PHE A 337 -8.44 6.43 3.60
C PHE A 337 -8.11 5.03 4.12
N GLU A 338 -6.83 4.67 4.14
CA GLU A 338 -6.34 3.29 4.11
C GLU A 338 -6.35 2.59 5.48
N GLU A 339 -6.28 3.35 6.56
CA GLU A 339 -6.48 2.83 7.92
C GLU A 339 -7.17 3.88 8.81
N TYR A 340 -8.10 3.43 9.64
CA TYR A 340 -8.68 4.25 10.69
C TYR A 340 -9.37 3.42 11.76
N GLY A 341 -9.41 3.97 12.97
CA GLY A 341 -10.17 3.36 14.07
C GLY A 341 -10.13 4.20 15.36
N ILE A 342 -11.06 3.90 16.25
CA ILE A 342 -11.10 4.39 17.63
C ILE A 342 -11.15 3.18 18.55
N LYS A 343 -10.23 3.09 19.51
CA LYS A 343 -10.14 1.94 20.42
C LYS A 343 -11.43 1.80 21.22
N ASN A 344 -12.04 0.61 21.18
CA ASN A 344 -13.24 0.23 21.90
C ASN A 344 -14.49 1.07 21.60
N ASP A 345 -14.51 1.85 20.51
CA ASP A 345 -15.66 2.66 20.11
C ASP A 345 -15.79 2.74 18.58
N HIS A 346 -16.55 1.82 18.00
CA HIS A 346 -16.61 1.66 16.54
C HIS A 346 -17.82 2.36 15.89
N CYS A 347 -18.87 2.67 16.65
CA CYS A 347 -20.14 3.19 16.12
C CYS A 347 -20.39 4.67 16.46
N SER A 348 -19.36 5.48 16.69
CA SER A 348 -19.48 6.89 17.08
C SER A 348 -18.92 7.83 16.01
N ASP A 349 -17.83 8.53 16.28
CA ASP A 349 -17.20 9.50 15.40
C ASP A 349 -16.58 8.85 14.15
N SER A 350 -16.18 7.59 14.23
CA SER A 350 -15.78 6.77 13.07
C SER A 350 -16.87 6.70 11.99
N LEU A 351 -18.16 6.71 12.36
CA LEU A 351 -19.27 6.76 11.41
C LEU A 351 -19.38 8.11 10.72
N LYS A 352 -19.00 9.20 11.41
CA LYS A 352 -18.92 10.54 10.78
C LYS A 352 -17.75 10.57 9.79
N TRP A 353 -16.60 9.98 10.16
CA TRP A 353 -15.44 9.88 9.27
C TRP A 353 -15.78 9.12 7.98
N GLN A 354 -16.51 8.01 8.07
CA GLN A 354 -17.00 7.28 6.89
C GLN A 354 -17.87 8.16 5.97
N LYS A 355 -18.80 8.93 6.54
CA LYS A 355 -19.65 9.85 5.77
C LYS A 355 -18.85 10.98 5.13
N THR A 356 -17.88 11.54 5.83
CA THR A 356 -16.97 12.56 5.29
C THR A 356 -16.12 11.97 4.16
N ALA A 357 -15.52 10.80 4.36
CA ALA A 357 -14.73 10.09 3.35
C ALA A 357 -15.54 9.77 2.09
N LEU A 358 -16.79 9.33 2.23
CA LEU A 358 -17.69 9.02 1.11
C LEU A 358 -18.15 10.28 0.34
N SER A 359 -18.42 11.37 1.05
CA SER A 359 -18.97 12.59 0.45
C SER A 359 -17.93 13.58 -0.09
N THR A 360 -16.66 13.44 0.32
CA THR A 360 -15.58 14.35 -0.08
C THR A 360 -15.02 13.98 -1.46
N PRO A 361 -15.10 14.88 -2.47
CA PRO A 361 -14.45 14.66 -3.76
C PRO A 361 -12.94 14.47 -3.61
N GLY A 362 -12.36 13.55 -4.38
CA GLY A 362 -10.94 13.19 -4.28
C GLY A 362 -10.69 11.95 -3.43
N ASN A 363 -11.55 11.64 -2.45
CA ASN A 363 -11.48 10.37 -1.72
C ASN A 363 -12.28 9.28 -2.45
N ALA A 364 -11.64 8.15 -2.74
CA ALA A 364 -12.16 7.09 -3.62
C ALA A 364 -12.41 5.77 -2.90
N ALA A 365 -11.88 5.60 -1.69
CA ALA A 365 -12.09 4.42 -0.87
C ALA A 365 -11.76 4.67 0.61
N ASP A 366 -12.31 3.84 1.49
CA ASP A 366 -11.92 3.75 2.89
C ASP A 366 -11.81 2.30 3.37
N LEU A 367 -10.80 2.04 4.20
CA LEU A 367 -10.46 0.73 4.74
C LEU A 367 -10.30 0.85 6.25
N PHE A 368 -11.27 0.37 7.03
CA PHE A 368 -11.14 0.40 8.49
C PHE A 368 -10.02 -0.53 8.96
N TRP A 369 -9.39 -0.14 10.07
CA TRP A 369 -8.55 -0.99 10.87
C TRP A 369 -9.35 -1.49 12.08
N GLN A 370 -9.60 -2.79 12.26
CA GLN A 370 -9.29 -3.91 11.35
C GLN A 370 -10.34 -5.02 11.39
N TYR A 371 -10.31 -5.90 10.39
CA TYR A 371 -11.20 -7.06 10.30
C TYR A 371 -10.94 -8.06 11.43
N GLY A 372 -12.00 -8.41 12.15
CA GLY A 372 -12.00 -9.48 13.15
C GLY A 372 -12.95 -10.62 12.78
N GLN A 373 -12.59 -11.85 13.16
CA GLN A 373 -13.56 -12.96 13.19
C GLN A 373 -13.11 -14.07 14.15
N LYS A 374 -13.98 -15.07 14.35
CA LYS A 374 -13.62 -16.33 15.00
C LYS A 374 -13.05 -17.31 13.96
N LEU A 375 -11.79 -17.70 14.14
CA LEU A 375 -11.07 -18.70 13.35
C LEU A 375 -11.15 -20.08 14.01
N SER A 376 -10.67 -21.12 13.31
CA SER A 376 -10.56 -22.47 13.86
C SER A 376 -9.67 -22.55 15.11
N THR A 377 -8.70 -21.63 15.25
CA THR A 377 -7.76 -21.53 16.38
C THR A 377 -8.20 -20.58 17.50
N GLY A 378 -9.38 -19.96 17.38
CA GLY A 378 -9.85 -18.93 18.32
C GLY A 378 -10.15 -17.60 17.63
N PRO A 379 -10.38 -16.50 18.37
CA PRO A 379 -10.53 -15.19 17.76
C PRO A 379 -9.25 -14.81 16.99
N SER A 380 -9.42 -14.09 15.88
CA SER A 380 -8.32 -13.37 15.23
C SER A 380 -7.68 -12.37 16.20
N PRO A 381 -6.48 -11.84 15.91
CA PRO A 381 -5.87 -10.79 16.71
C PRO A 381 -6.83 -9.63 16.99
N ASN A 382 -6.74 -9.09 18.21
CA ASN A 382 -7.50 -7.94 18.66
C ASN A 382 -6.59 -6.94 19.35
N ASP A 383 -6.60 -5.71 18.87
CA ASP A 383 -5.83 -4.57 19.37
C ASP A 383 -6.75 -3.40 19.77
N ASP A 384 -7.99 -3.73 20.14
CA ASP A 384 -9.07 -2.84 20.56
C ASP A 384 -9.67 -1.98 19.44
N TYR A 385 -9.12 -2.02 18.23
CA TYR A 385 -9.74 -1.45 17.01
C TYR A 385 -10.55 -2.48 16.21
N THR A 386 -10.52 -3.73 16.62
CA THR A 386 -10.99 -4.84 15.79
C THR A 386 -12.52 -4.89 15.72
N ILE A 387 -13.04 -4.86 14.49
CA ILE A 387 -14.47 -4.96 14.20
C ILE A 387 -14.77 -6.41 13.77
N TYR A 388 -15.42 -7.15 14.67
CA TYR A 388 -15.69 -8.58 14.47
C TYR A 388 -16.89 -8.84 13.56
N TYR A 389 -16.70 -9.65 12.51
CA TYR A 389 -17.77 -10.06 11.60
C TYR A 389 -18.97 -10.66 12.34
N GLY A 390 -20.15 -10.11 12.04
CA GLY A 390 -21.43 -10.57 12.59
C GLY A 390 -21.84 -9.95 13.93
N THR A 391 -21.09 -8.99 14.47
CA THR A 391 -21.48 -8.21 15.66
C THR A 391 -22.31 -6.98 15.30
N ASP A 392 -22.83 -6.28 16.31
CA ASP A 392 -23.51 -4.99 16.13
C ASP A 392 -22.55 -3.91 15.61
N ASP A 393 -21.28 -3.92 16.05
CA ASP A 393 -20.24 -3.05 15.49
C ASP A 393 -20.05 -3.29 13.99
N TRP A 394 -20.03 -4.55 13.54
CA TRP A 394 -19.98 -4.88 12.11
C TRP A 394 -21.20 -4.36 11.35
N LYS A 395 -22.38 -4.42 11.97
CA LYS A 395 -23.59 -3.88 11.36
C LYS A 395 -23.44 -2.38 11.12
N CYS A 396 -23.11 -1.60 12.16
CA CYS A 396 -23.05 -0.14 12.07
C CYS A 396 -21.90 0.36 11.17
N THR A 397 -20.73 -0.29 11.23
CA THR A 397 -19.51 0.20 10.55
C THR A 397 -19.33 -0.35 9.15
N VAL A 398 -19.85 -1.55 8.87
CA VAL A 398 -19.63 -2.22 7.58
C VAL A 398 -20.93 -2.36 6.82
N THR A 399 -21.94 -2.97 7.42
CA THR A 399 -23.18 -3.30 6.69
C THR A 399 -23.92 -2.03 6.29
N ASP A 400 -24.05 -1.08 7.21
CA ASP A 400 -24.76 0.17 6.96
C ASP A 400 -23.93 1.09 6.03
N HIS A 401 -22.60 1.20 6.24
CA HIS A 401 -21.71 1.97 5.34
C HIS A 401 -21.71 1.46 3.89
N VAL A 402 -21.57 0.14 3.68
CA VAL A 402 -21.62 -0.45 2.34
C VAL A 402 -22.98 -0.21 1.66
N SER A 403 -24.07 -0.03 2.42
CA SER A 403 -25.39 0.28 1.86
C SER A 403 -25.55 1.73 1.38
N GLU A 404 -24.66 2.63 1.83
CA GLU A 404 -24.61 4.04 1.41
C GLU A 404 -23.75 4.26 0.15
N ILE A 405 -22.92 3.28 -0.23
CA ILE A 405 -22.03 3.28 -1.42
C ILE A 405 -22.75 2.71 -2.65
#